data_AF-A0A656JM80-F1
#
_entry.id   AF-A0A656JM80-F1
#
_cell.length_a   1.000
_cell.length_b   1.000
_cell.length_c   1.000
_cell.angle_alpha   90.00
_cell.angle_beta   90.00
_cell.angle_gamma   90.00
#
_symmetry.space_group_name_H-M   'P 1'
#
loop_
_entity.id
_entity.type
_entity.pdbx_description
1 polymer ?
#
loop_
_entity_poly.entity_id
_entity_poly.type
_entity_poly.pdbx_seq_one_letter_code
_entity_poly.pdbx_strand_id
1 'polypeptide(L)'
;MLDTLLPILLFSALGLAALGAWRRVSMWRNGRPSKVDLLGGLLAMPKRYMVDLHHVVARDKYIANTHVATAGGAVASIVLAILVHGFGLHNRVLGYALLLMTTVMFVGAVFVYRRRLNPPARLSKGPWMRLPKSLMAFSASFFLVTLPVAGILPEHFGGW
;
A
#
# COMPACT_ATOMS: atom_id res chain seq x y z
N MET A 1 -19.15 -8.06 -15.25
CA MET A 1 -18.70 -8.90 -14.10
C MET A 1 -17.72 -8.19 -13.15
N LEU A 2 -16.71 -7.49 -13.68
CA LEU A 2 -15.68 -6.83 -12.86
C LEU A 2 -16.22 -5.73 -11.93
N ASP A 3 -17.23 -4.97 -12.38
CA ASP A 3 -17.87 -3.92 -11.58
C ASP A 3 -18.54 -4.44 -10.30
N THR A 4 -18.81 -5.75 -10.21
CA THR A 4 -19.34 -6.40 -9.01
C THR A 4 -18.23 -7.13 -8.25
N LEU A 5 -17.39 -7.87 -8.97
CA LEU A 5 -16.37 -8.71 -8.36
C LEU A 5 -15.24 -7.89 -7.70
N LEU A 6 -14.77 -6.83 -8.35
CA LEU A 6 -13.66 -6.01 -7.85
C LEU A 6 -14.01 -5.33 -6.50
N PRO A 7 -15.16 -4.65 -6.35
CA PRO A 7 -15.55 -4.13 -5.03
C PRO A 7 -15.62 -5.22 -3.96
N ILE A 8 -16.23 -6.37 -4.26
CA ILE A 8 -16.35 -7.48 -3.30
C ILE A 8 -14.97 -7.96 -2.84
N LEU A 9 -14.05 -8.20 -3.77
CA LEU A 9 -12.70 -8.65 -3.44
C LEU A 9 -11.92 -7.59 -2.67
N LEU A 10 -12.03 -6.32 -3.06
CA LEU A 10 -11.36 -5.20 -2.40
C LEU A 10 -11.86 -5.04 -0.96
N PHE A 11 -13.17 -4.98 -0.74
CA PHE A 11 -13.74 -4.84 0.60
C PHE A 11 -13.54 -6.11 1.45
N SER A 12 -13.52 -7.30 0.84
CA SER A 12 -13.15 -8.54 1.55
C SER A 12 -11.69 -8.48 2.03
N ALA A 13 -10.77 -8.00 1.19
CA ALA A 13 -9.37 -7.82 1.56
C ALA A 13 -9.19 -6.78 2.68
N LEU A 14 -9.94 -5.67 2.64
CA LEU A 14 -9.98 -4.67 3.71
C LEU A 14 -10.56 -5.25 5.01
N GLY A 15 -11.60 -6.07 4.92
CA GLY A 15 -12.17 -6.80 6.07
C GLY A 15 -11.14 -7.73 6.70
N LEU A 16 -10.40 -8.50 5.91
CA LEU A 16 -9.30 -9.34 6.39
C LEU A 16 -8.18 -8.51 7.02
N ALA A 17 -7.85 -7.34 6.46
CA ALA A 17 -6.87 -6.44 7.03
C ALA A 17 -7.32 -5.91 8.41
N ALA A 18 -8.59 -5.53 8.55
CA ALA A 18 -9.18 -5.08 9.81
C ALA A 18 -9.17 -6.20 10.87
N LEU A 19 -9.53 -7.43 10.50
CA LEU A 19 -9.44 -8.59 11.39
C LEU A 19 -7.99 -8.85 11.84
N GLY A 20 -7.02 -8.72 10.92
CA GLY A 20 -5.60 -8.81 11.23
C GLY A 20 -5.13 -7.73 12.20
N ALA A 21 -5.57 -6.48 12.00
CA ALA A 21 -5.28 -5.36 12.89
C ALA A 21 -5.89 -5.58 14.28
N TRP A 22 -7.14 -6.05 14.35
CA TRP A 22 -7.80 -6.38 15.61
C TRP A 22 -7.03 -7.43 16.41
N ARG A 23 -6.57 -8.51 15.75
CA ARG A 23 -5.71 -9.52 16.39
C ARG A 23 -4.43 -8.91 16.95
N ARG A 24 -3.79 -7.99 16.21
CA ARG A 24 -2.57 -7.29 16.67
C ARG A 24 -2.84 -6.38 17.86
N VAL A 25 -3.94 -5.65 17.84
CA VAL A 25 -4.39 -4.81 18.98
C VAL A 25 -4.66 -5.68 20.21
N SER A 26 -5.36 -6.81 20.05
CA SER A 26 -5.63 -7.75 21.14
C SER A 26 -4.33 -8.28 21.77
N MET A 27 -3.36 -8.69 20.95
CA MET A 27 -2.05 -9.12 21.46
C MET A 27 -1.29 -8.00 22.18
N TRP A 28 -1.37 -6.76 21.71
CA TRP A 28 -0.73 -5.62 22.38
C TRP A 28 -1.35 -5.37 23.76
N ARG A 29 -2.66 -5.57 23.92
CA ARG A 29 -3.37 -5.41 25.19
C ARG A 29 -2.99 -6.46 26.25
N ASN A 30 -2.29 -7.53 25.89
CA ASN A 30 -1.71 -8.47 26.85
C ASN A 30 -0.47 -7.89 27.58
N GLY A 31 0.09 -6.78 27.09
CA GLY A 31 1.21 -6.09 27.73
C GLY A 31 0.81 -5.30 28.98
N ARG A 32 1.80 -4.77 29.71
CA ARG A 32 1.57 -3.93 30.88
C ARG A 32 0.85 -2.63 30.49
N PRO A 33 -0.21 -2.21 31.21
CA PRO A 33 -0.88 -0.95 30.93
C PRO A 33 0.07 0.24 31.14
N SER A 34 -0.03 1.22 30.25
CA SER A 34 0.70 2.49 30.33
C SER A 34 -0.28 3.64 30.09
N LYS A 35 -0.12 4.75 30.81
CA LYS A 35 -0.89 5.96 30.53
C LYS A 35 -0.36 6.58 29.24
N VAL A 36 -1.18 6.58 28.20
CA VAL A 36 -0.85 7.16 26.90
C VAL A 36 -1.76 8.36 26.67
N ASP A 37 -1.17 9.51 26.36
CA ASP A 37 -1.91 10.65 25.84
C ASP A 37 -2.31 10.35 24.39
N LEU A 38 -3.53 9.85 24.22
CA LEU A 38 -4.05 9.45 22.91
C LEU A 38 -4.23 10.66 21.99
N LEU A 39 -4.80 11.75 22.50
CA LEU A 39 -5.12 12.92 21.69
C LEU A 39 -3.86 13.68 21.28
N GLY A 40 -3.00 14.02 22.25
CA GLY A 40 -1.72 14.68 21.94
C GLY A 40 -0.79 13.78 21.12
N GLY A 41 -0.83 12.47 21.36
CA GLY A 41 -0.11 11.49 20.54
C GLY A 41 -0.55 11.49 19.08
N LEU A 42 -1.86 11.48 18.82
CA LEU A 42 -2.42 11.52 17.46
C LEU A 42 -2.14 12.86 16.77
N LEU A 43 -2.27 13.99 17.47
CA LEU A 43 -1.97 15.31 16.90
C LEU A 43 -0.48 15.47 16.58
N ALA A 44 0.41 14.78 17.31
CA ALA A 44 1.84 14.80 17.02
C ALA A 44 2.26 13.86 15.87
N MET A 45 1.43 12.88 15.51
CA MET A 45 1.77 11.86 14.50
C MET A 45 2.19 12.42 13.14
N PRO A 46 1.51 13.43 12.55
CA PRO A 46 1.90 13.96 11.25
C PRO A 46 3.36 14.43 11.22
N LYS A 47 3.77 15.29 12.16
CA LYS A 47 5.16 15.75 12.25
C LYS A 47 6.12 14.59 12.56
N ARG A 48 5.80 13.77 13.56
CA ARG A 48 6.67 12.66 13.97
C ARG A 48 6.93 11.67 12.83
N TYR A 49 5.90 11.36 12.06
CA TYR A 49 5.99 10.37 11.00
C TYR A 49 6.53 10.97 9.69
N MET A 50 6.11 12.18 9.30
CA MET A 50 6.53 12.81 8.04
C MET A 50 7.88 13.52 8.12
N VAL A 51 8.27 14.03 9.29
CA VAL A 51 9.47 14.85 9.47
C VAL A 51 10.50 14.12 10.34
N ASP A 52 10.19 13.91 11.61
CA ASP A 52 11.18 13.44 12.58
C ASP A 52 11.70 12.05 12.22
N LEU A 53 10.81 11.12 11.87
CA LEU A 53 11.18 9.77 11.41
C LEU A 53 11.98 9.82 10.11
N HIS A 54 11.59 10.68 9.16
CA HIS A 54 12.26 10.78 7.86
C HIS A 54 13.69 11.33 7.97
N HIS A 55 13.94 12.27 8.90
CA HIS A 55 15.30 12.70 9.22
C HIS A 55 16.18 11.55 9.73
N VAL A 56 15.64 10.69 10.59
CA VAL A 56 16.40 9.56 11.16
C VAL A 56 16.70 8.50 10.10
N VAL A 57 15.71 8.12 9.29
CA VAL A 57 15.87 7.05 8.29
C VAL A 57 16.67 7.52 7.07
N ALA A 58 16.78 8.82 6.82
CA ALA A 58 17.56 9.40 5.72
C ALA A 58 19.07 9.05 5.75
N ARG A 59 19.58 8.51 6.86
CA ARG A 59 20.93 7.94 6.96
C ARG A 59 21.20 6.81 5.94
N ASP A 60 20.16 6.11 5.49
CA ASP A 60 20.21 5.11 4.41
C ASP A 60 19.29 5.58 3.28
N LYS A 61 19.80 6.52 2.45
CA LYS A 61 19.01 7.20 1.40
C LYS A 61 18.37 6.24 0.41
N TYR A 62 19.07 5.15 0.06
CA TYR A 62 18.54 4.13 -0.84
C TYR A 62 17.24 3.54 -0.29
N ILE A 63 17.23 3.15 0.99
CA ILE A 63 16.03 2.58 1.62
C ILE A 63 14.99 3.62 1.98
N ALA A 64 15.39 4.83 2.37
CA ALA A 64 14.43 5.92 2.60
C ALA A 64 13.62 6.22 1.33
N ASN A 65 14.29 6.44 0.19
CA ASN A 65 13.61 6.72 -1.08
C ASN A 65 12.80 5.53 -1.58
N THR A 66 13.36 4.31 -1.48
CA THR A 66 12.64 3.07 -1.82
C THR A 66 11.37 2.91 -0.97
N HIS A 67 11.44 3.24 0.32
CA HIS A 67 10.31 3.17 1.22
C HIS A 67 9.23 4.19 0.85
N VAL A 68 9.58 5.45 0.56
CA VAL A 68 8.61 6.46 0.12
C VAL A 68 7.90 6.02 -1.15
N ALA A 69 8.63 5.55 -2.16
CA ALA A 69 8.04 5.03 -3.40
C ALA A 69 7.11 3.84 -3.13
N THR A 70 7.55 2.87 -2.34
CA THR A 70 6.79 1.63 -2.07
C THR A 70 5.58 1.88 -1.17
N ALA A 71 5.79 2.45 0.01
CA ALA A 71 4.78 2.64 1.05
C ALA A 71 3.85 3.81 0.72
N GLY A 72 4.40 4.93 0.27
CA GLY A 72 3.61 6.06 -0.21
C GLY A 72 2.76 5.67 -1.42
N GLY A 73 3.38 5.00 -2.41
CA GLY A 73 2.66 4.46 -3.56
C GLY A 73 1.58 3.44 -3.17
N ALA A 74 1.84 2.57 -2.19
CA ALA A 74 0.84 1.61 -1.70
C ALA A 74 -0.34 2.30 -1.00
N VAL A 75 -0.09 3.23 -0.10
CA VAL A 75 -1.16 3.97 0.60
C VAL A 75 -2.00 4.74 -0.40
N ALA A 76 -1.37 5.48 -1.32
CA ALA A 76 -2.09 6.21 -2.36
C ALA A 76 -2.89 5.28 -3.28
N SER A 77 -2.29 4.16 -3.71
CA SER A 77 -2.98 3.19 -4.57
C SER A 77 -4.16 2.52 -3.87
N ILE A 78 -4.08 2.21 -2.57
CA ILE A 78 -5.21 1.64 -1.81
C ILE A 78 -6.35 2.64 -1.74
N VAL A 79 -6.08 3.90 -1.39
CA VAL A 79 -7.11 4.96 -1.34
C VAL A 79 -7.75 5.15 -2.71
N LEU A 80 -6.93 5.27 -3.76
CA LEU A 80 -7.42 5.45 -5.13
C LEU A 80 -8.20 4.21 -5.62
N ALA A 81 -7.77 3.00 -5.30
CA ALA A 81 -8.49 1.77 -5.64
C ALA A 81 -9.85 1.71 -4.95
N ILE A 82 -9.96 2.15 -3.69
CA ILE A 82 -11.26 2.24 -3.00
C ILE A 82 -12.18 3.24 -3.70
N LEU A 83 -11.67 4.41 -4.08
CA LEU A 83 -12.47 5.42 -4.78
C LEU A 83 -12.91 4.93 -6.17
N VAL A 84 -11.97 4.45 -6.99
CA VAL A 84 -12.22 4.06 -8.38
C VAL A 84 -12.98 2.74 -8.47
N HIS A 85 -12.46 1.68 -7.86
CA HIS A 85 -12.97 0.31 -8.01
C HIS A 85 -13.89 -0.13 -6.87
N GLY A 86 -13.83 0.51 -5.70
CA GLY A 86 -14.71 0.20 -4.58
C GLY A 86 -16.05 0.95 -4.68
N PHE A 87 -15.99 2.27 -4.90
CA PHE A 87 -17.16 3.13 -5.03
C PHE A 87 -17.59 3.40 -6.48
N GLY A 88 -16.86 2.90 -7.48
CA GLY A 88 -17.20 3.08 -8.89
C GLY A 88 -17.01 4.51 -9.38
N LEU A 89 -16.12 5.30 -8.77
CA LEU A 89 -15.85 6.68 -9.21
C LEU A 89 -14.99 6.67 -10.48
N HIS A 90 -15.64 6.40 -11.61
CA HIS A 90 -15.01 6.32 -12.92
C HIS A 90 -14.69 7.72 -13.45
N ASN A 91 -13.48 8.19 -13.14
CA ASN A 91 -12.93 9.45 -13.62
C ASN A 91 -11.53 9.21 -14.19
N ARG A 92 -11.27 9.69 -15.41
CA ARG A 92 -9.96 9.57 -16.07
C ARG A 92 -8.81 10.09 -15.22
N VAL A 93 -8.99 11.21 -14.51
CA VAL A 93 -7.97 11.78 -13.61
C VAL A 93 -7.64 10.81 -12.47
N LEU A 94 -8.67 10.20 -11.86
CA LEU A 94 -8.48 9.20 -10.82
C LEU A 94 -7.83 7.92 -11.38
N GLY A 95 -8.21 7.52 -12.60
CA GLY A 95 -7.59 6.41 -13.32
C GLY A 95 -6.10 6.64 -13.56
N TYR A 96 -5.70 7.78 -14.12
CA TYR A 96 -4.29 8.14 -14.32
C TYR A 96 -3.53 8.28 -12.99
N ALA A 97 -4.15 8.85 -11.96
CA ALA A 97 -3.53 8.92 -10.64
C ALA A 97 -3.24 7.52 -10.08
N LEU A 98 -4.19 6.59 -10.22
CA LEU A 98 -4.02 5.21 -9.77
C LEU A 98 -2.95 4.46 -10.59
N LEU A 99 -2.93 4.64 -11.92
CA LEU A 99 -1.86 4.09 -12.78
C LEU A 99 -0.47 4.62 -12.38
N LEU A 100 -0.36 5.92 -12.11
CA LEU A 100 0.90 6.52 -11.66
C LEU A 100 1.34 5.94 -10.31
N MET A 101 0.44 5.90 -9.33
CA MET A 101 0.78 5.44 -7.97
C MET A 101 1.10 3.95 -7.92
N THR A 102 0.40 3.12 -8.70
CA THR A 102 0.73 1.69 -8.84
C THR A 102 2.08 1.49 -9.52
N THR A 103 2.43 2.31 -10.51
CA THR A 103 3.76 2.29 -11.14
C THR A 103 4.87 2.68 -10.16
N VAL A 104 4.70 3.78 -9.42
CA VAL A 104 5.66 4.24 -8.40
C VAL A 104 5.86 3.17 -7.33
N MET A 105 4.76 2.57 -6.85
CA MET A 105 4.79 1.46 -5.92
C MET A 105 5.53 0.24 -6.48
N PHE A 106 5.26 -0.14 -7.72
CA PHE A 106 5.88 -1.30 -8.38
C PHE A 106 7.40 -1.11 -8.47
N VAL A 107 7.86 0.05 -8.92
CA VAL A 107 9.29 0.40 -8.99
C VAL A 107 9.93 0.34 -7.59
N GLY A 108 9.27 0.90 -6.58
CA GLY A 108 9.71 0.77 -5.19
C GLY A 108 9.83 -0.69 -4.74
N ALA A 109 8.82 -1.52 -5.04
CA ALA A 109 8.81 -2.93 -4.69
C ALA A 109 9.92 -3.72 -5.40
N VAL A 110 10.29 -3.36 -6.64
CA VAL A 110 11.46 -3.90 -7.35
C VAL A 110 12.76 -3.57 -6.61
N PHE A 111 12.95 -2.33 -6.13
CA PHE A 111 14.13 -2.00 -5.32
C PHE A 111 14.16 -2.74 -3.98
N VAL A 112 13.01 -2.94 -3.33
CA VAL A 112 12.91 -3.80 -2.14
C VAL A 112 13.29 -5.24 -2.47
N TYR A 113 12.82 -5.77 -3.60
CA TYR A 113 13.17 -7.11 -4.07
C TYR A 113 14.68 -7.24 -4.32
N ARG A 114 15.28 -6.31 -5.08
CA ARG A 114 16.72 -6.28 -5.37
C ARG A 114 17.55 -6.25 -4.10
N ARG A 115 17.17 -5.42 -3.11
CA ARG A 115 17.85 -5.37 -1.80
C ARG A 115 17.82 -6.72 -1.08
N ARG A 116 16.75 -7.49 -1.26
CA ARG A 116 16.56 -8.79 -0.60
C ARG A 116 17.29 -9.93 -1.30
N LEU A 117 17.86 -9.74 -2.50
CA LEU A 117 18.74 -10.72 -3.14
C LEU A 117 20.03 -10.89 -2.34
N ASN A 118 20.60 -9.79 -1.85
CA ASN A 118 21.78 -9.76 -0.97
C ASN A 118 21.44 -8.98 0.31
N PRO A 119 20.67 -9.59 1.24
CA PRO A 119 20.11 -8.86 2.36
C PRO A 119 21.18 -8.50 3.40
N PRO A 120 21.24 -7.23 3.87
CA PRO A 120 22.15 -6.86 4.96
C PRO A 120 21.78 -7.60 6.25
N ALA A 121 22.75 -7.81 7.14
CA ALA A 121 22.56 -8.58 8.38
C ALA A 121 21.37 -8.08 9.25
N ARG A 122 21.11 -6.77 9.24
CA ARG A 122 20.00 -6.12 9.96
C ARG A 122 18.60 -6.36 9.36
N LEU A 123 18.49 -7.06 8.24
CA LEU A 123 17.22 -7.24 7.53
C LEU A 123 16.51 -8.53 7.98
N SER A 124 15.28 -8.38 8.47
CA SER A 124 14.41 -9.51 8.78
C SER A 124 14.09 -10.33 7.51
N LYS A 125 14.47 -11.61 7.55
CA LYS A 125 14.24 -12.61 6.49
C LYS A 125 12.96 -13.41 6.76
N GLY A 126 12.91 -14.67 6.32
CA GLY A 126 11.80 -15.59 6.55
C GLY A 126 10.55 -15.20 5.76
N PRO A 127 9.35 -15.28 6.36
CA PRO A 127 8.09 -14.96 5.67
C PRO A 127 8.06 -13.58 5.03
N TRP A 128 8.85 -12.61 5.51
CA TRP A 128 8.93 -11.26 4.96
C TRP A 128 9.60 -11.17 3.59
N MET A 129 10.25 -12.25 3.13
CA MET A 129 10.83 -12.32 1.78
C MET A 129 9.75 -12.31 0.69
N ARG A 130 8.49 -12.65 1.02
CA ARG A 130 7.35 -12.58 0.09
C ARG A 130 6.81 -11.17 -0.12
N LEU A 131 7.06 -10.25 0.82
CA LEU A 131 6.48 -8.91 0.82
C LEU A 131 6.65 -8.18 -0.52
N PRO A 132 7.87 -8.03 -1.10
CA PRO A 132 7.99 -7.31 -2.38
C PRO A 132 7.22 -7.98 -3.51
N LYS A 133 7.13 -9.32 -3.52
CA LYS A 133 6.36 -10.07 -4.53
C LYS A 133 4.87 -9.77 -4.42
N SER A 134 4.33 -9.74 -3.20
CA SER A 134 2.93 -9.37 -2.96
C SER A 134 2.64 -7.92 -3.35
N LEU A 135 3.56 -7.00 -3.09
CA LEU A 135 3.41 -5.60 -3.48
C LEU A 135 3.47 -5.42 -5.02
N MET A 136 4.37 -6.13 -5.70
CA MET A 136 4.42 -6.15 -7.17
C MET A 136 3.14 -6.77 -7.76
N ALA A 137 2.64 -7.86 -7.19
CA ALA A 137 1.38 -8.46 -7.62
C ALA A 137 0.20 -7.49 -7.43
N PHE A 138 0.07 -6.87 -6.26
CA PHE A 138 -0.96 -5.86 -5.99
C PHE A 138 -0.89 -4.72 -7.01
N SER A 139 0.28 -4.12 -7.20
CA SER A 139 0.45 -2.97 -8.10
C SER A 139 0.20 -3.34 -9.55
N ALA A 140 0.70 -4.49 -10.03
CA ALA A 140 0.45 -4.96 -11.38
C ALA A 140 -1.04 -5.26 -11.62
N SER A 141 -1.71 -5.93 -10.67
CA SER A 141 -3.14 -6.22 -10.77
C SER A 141 -3.96 -4.94 -10.87
N PHE A 142 -3.75 -3.98 -9.95
CA PHE A 142 -4.49 -2.71 -9.98
C PHE A 142 -4.14 -1.85 -11.18
N PHE A 143 -2.90 -1.89 -11.66
CA PHE A 143 -2.53 -1.22 -12.91
C PHE A 143 -3.38 -1.75 -14.07
N LEU A 144 -3.41 -3.07 -14.27
CA LEU A 144 -4.13 -3.71 -15.37
C LEU A 144 -5.64 -3.43 -15.32
N VAL A 145 -6.29 -3.58 -14.15
CA VAL A 145 -7.74 -3.35 -14.05
C VAL A 145 -8.13 -1.88 -14.16
N THR A 146 -7.18 -0.96 -14.03
CA THR A 146 -7.43 0.49 -14.15
C THR A 146 -7.29 1.00 -15.59
N LEU A 147 -6.65 0.24 -16.49
CA LEU A 147 -6.45 0.65 -17.88
C LEU A 147 -7.75 1.02 -18.64
N PRO A 148 -8.87 0.27 -18.50
CA PRO A 148 -10.14 0.66 -19.11
C PRO A 148 -10.71 1.95 -18.51
N VAL A 149 -10.64 2.10 -17.18
CA VAL A 149 -11.15 3.30 -16.48
C VAL A 149 -10.38 4.56 -16.88
N ALA A 150 -9.09 4.43 -17.17
CA ALA A 150 -8.27 5.53 -17.70
C ALA A 150 -8.56 5.87 -19.17
N GLY A 151 -9.39 5.08 -19.86
CA GLY A 151 -9.67 5.21 -21.29
C GLY A 151 -8.51 4.81 -22.20
N ILE A 152 -7.55 4.03 -21.67
CA ILE A 152 -6.40 3.52 -22.44
C ILE A 152 -6.82 2.28 -23.23
N LEU A 153 -7.68 1.45 -22.65
CA LEU A 153 -8.27 0.29 -23.30
C LEU A 153 -9.75 0.54 -23.59
N PRO A 154 -10.32 -0.09 -24.65
CA PRO A 154 -11.74 0.01 -24.95
C PRO A 154 -12.63 -0.35 -23.75
N GLU A 155 -13.83 0.25 -23.69
CA GLU A 155 -14.82 0.00 -22.62
C GLU A 155 -15.23 -1.48 -22.49
N HIS A 156 -15.02 -2.28 -23.54
CA HIS A 156 -15.28 -3.72 -23.59
C HIS A 156 -14.00 -4.58 -23.64
N PHE A 157 -12.84 -4.03 -23.30
CA PHE A 157 -11.60 -4.79 -23.30
C PHE A 157 -11.64 -5.89 -22.23
N GLY A 158 -11.54 -7.16 -22.67
CA GLY A 158 -11.75 -8.33 -21.81
C GLY A 158 -13.22 -8.73 -21.66
N GLY A 159 -14.07 -8.35 -22.63
CA GLY A 159 -15.52 -8.49 -22.64
C GLY A 159 -16.07 -9.80 -22.09
N TRP A 160 -16.73 -9.68 -20.94
CA TRP A 160 -17.85 -10.50 -20.46
C TRP A 160 -18.82 -9.60 -19.71
#